data_AF-A0A8J5IFD4-F1
#
_entry.id   AF-A0A8J5IFD4-F1
#
_cell.length_a   1.000
_cell.length_b   1.000
_cell.length_c   1.000
_cell.angle_alpha   90.00
_cell.angle_beta   90.00
_cell.angle_gamma   90.00
#
_symmetry.space_group_name_H-M   'P 1'
#
loop_
_entity.id
_entity.type
_entity.pdbx_description
1 polymer ?
#
loop_
_entity_poly.entity_id
_entity_poly.type
_entity_poly.pdbx_seq_one_letter_code
_entity_poly.pdbx_strand_id
1 'polypeptide(L)'
;MNGKESEEGESEQKDGLIDFVKHWQEASTSGHQLAIGPVEWIETLQQPDAVSCGVLVVAQVNSYLTEGMQLQEYNVLKKDVSVMRLNVLDGSVSFTGAFHIGV
;
A
#
# COMPACT_ATOMS: atom_id res chain seq x y z
N MET A 1 -43.27 32.22 -9.01
CA MET A 1 -43.31 31.17 -7.97
C MET A 1 -41.89 30.70 -7.76
N ASN A 2 -41.30 31.05 -6.62
CA ASN A 2 -39.97 30.60 -6.19
C ASN A 2 -39.98 29.09 -5.97
N GLY A 3 -39.22 28.35 -6.78
CA GLY A 3 -38.86 26.96 -6.50
C GLY A 3 -37.55 26.96 -5.73
N LYS A 4 -37.63 26.55 -4.46
CA LYS A 4 -36.52 26.47 -3.51
C LYS A 4 -35.32 25.72 -4.08
N GLU A 5 -34.17 26.34 -3.92
CA GLU A 5 -32.85 25.71 -3.83
C GLU A 5 -32.93 24.56 -2.82
N SER A 6 -32.74 23.33 -3.30
CA SER A 6 -32.57 22.17 -2.43
C SER A 6 -31.12 22.17 -1.97
N GLU A 7 -30.92 22.57 -0.71
CA GLU A 7 -29.78 22.16 0.10
C GLU A 7 -29.72 20.63 0.07
N GLU A 8 -28.79 20.09 -0.71
CA GLU A 8 -28.56 18.65 -0.77
C GLU A 8 -27.13 18.37 -0.28
N GLY A 9 -27.07 17.96 0.98
CA GLY A 9 -26.01 17.14 1.54
C GLY A 9 -24.69 17.84 1.78
N GLU A 10 -24.39 18.09 3.05
CA GLU A 10 -23.02 18.08 3.56
C GLU A 10 -22.36 16.77 3.09
N SER A 11 -21.71 16.80 1.93
CA SER A 11 -20.96 15.68 1.42
C SER A 11 -19.89 15.41 2.45
N GLU A 12 -19.95 14.26 3.13
CA GLU A 12 -18.87 13.78 3.99
C GLU A 12 -17.58 13.87 3.17
N GLN A 13 -16.80 14.91 3.42
CA GLN A 13 -15.54 15.14 2.75
C GLN A 13 -14.64 14.00 3.21
N LYS A 14 -14.48 12.98 2.37
CA LYS A 14 -13.60 11.86 2.67
C LYS A 14 -12.18 12.40 2.74
N ASP A 15 -11.65 12.49 3.95
CA ASP A 15 -10.25 12.82 4.21
C ASP A 15 -9.34 11.97 3.31
N GLY A 16 -8.38 12.62 2.67
CA GLY A 16 -7.30 11.90 1.99
C GLY A 16 -6.37 11.22 2.99
N LEU A 17 -5.46 10.35 2.51
CA LEU A 17 -4.47 9.68 3.37
C LEU A 17 -3.66 10.66 4.22
N ILE A 18 -3.29 11.82 3.65
CA ILE A 18 -2.54 12.86 4.34
C ILE A 18 -3.34 13.43 5.52
N ASP A 19 -4.60 13.74 5.30
CA ASP A 19 -5.46 14.35 6.33
C ASP A 19 -5.76 13.32 7.42
N PHE A 20 -6.03 12.07 7.05
CA PHE A 20 -6.14 10.96 8.00
C PHE A 20 -4.91 10.83 8.90
N VAL A 21 -3.70 10.85 8.31
CA VAL A 21 -2.45 10.71 9.08
C VAL A 21 -2.23 11.89 10.03
N LYS A 22 -2.59 13.11 9.63
CA LYS A 22 -2.54 14.29 10.51
C LYS A 22 -3.52 14.16 11.68
N HIS A 23 -4.78 13.83 11.41
CA HIS A 23 -5.79 13.62 12.45
C HIS A 23 -5.37 12.50 13.42
N TRP A 24 -4.83 11.41 12.90
CA TRP A 24 -4.29 10.33 13.71
C TRP A 24 -3.13 10.78 14.61
N GLN A 25 -2.21 11.61 14.10
CA GLN A 25 -1.10 12.13 14.89
C GLN A 25 -1.57 13.08 16.01
N GLU A 26 -2.49 14.00 15.69
CA GLU A 26 -3.09 14.91 16.67
C GLU A 26 -3.78 14.15 17.81
N ALA A 27 -4.48 13.06 17.48
CA ALA A 27 -5.16 12.21 18.46
C ALA A 27 -4.19 11.32 19.26
N SER A 28 -3.11 10.84 18.65
CA SER A 28 -2.22 9.84 19.27
C SER A 28 -1.13 10.46 20.15
N THR A 29 -0.67 11.68 19.86
CA THR A 29 0.42 12.32 20.60
C THR A 29 0.34 13.83 20.51
N SER A 30 0.18 14.50 21.66
CA SER A 30 0.34 15.94 21.76
C SER A 30 1.84 16.30 21.85
N GLY A 31 2.33 17.09 20.89
CA GLY A 31 3.64 17.75 20.99
C GLY A 31 4.71 17.35 19.97
N HIS A 32 4.48 16.35 19.13
CA HIS A 32 5.38 16.05 18.00
C HIS A 32 4.78 16.59 16.70
N GLN A 33 5.57 17.30 15.91
CA GLN A 33 5.15 17.75 14.59
C GLN A 33 5.48 16.65 13.57
N LEU A 34 4.46 16.14 12.89
CA LEU A 34 4.68 15.22 11.77
C LEU A 34 5.05 16.02 10.50
N ALA A 35 6.25 15.79 9.99
CA ALA A 35 6.65 16.28 8.68
C ALA A 35 6.29 15.23 7.62
N ILE A 36 5.33 15.53 6.76
CA ILE A 36 4.99 14.71 5.59
C ILE A 36 5.78 15.27 4.40
N GLY A 37 6.69 14.47 3.87
CA GLY A 37 7.43 14.81 2.65
C GLY A 37 6.53 14.87 1.41
N PRO A 38 7.08 15.25 0.25
CA PRO A 38 6.34 15.20 -1.01
C PRO A 38 5.85 13.76 -1.28
N VAL A 39 4.67 13.66 -1.90
CA VAL A 39 4.15 12.37 -2.37
C VAL A 39 4.95 11.96 -3.59
N GLU A 40 5.63 10.82 -3.49
CA GLU A 40 6.37 10.23 -4.61
C GLU A 40 5.63 9.01 -5.14
N TRP A 41 5.55 8.93 -6.47
CA TRP A 41 5.09 7.71 -7.14
C TRP A 41 6.22 6.70 -7.10
N ILE A 42 5.96 5.58 -6.45
CA ILE A 42 6.91 4.49 -6.32
C ILE A 42 6.68 3.53 -7.50
N GLU A 43 7.74 3.23 -8.24
CA GLU A 43 7.69 2.14 -9.22
C GLU A 43 7.55 0.81 -8.46
N THR A 44 6.53 0.03 -8.80
CA THR A 44 6.25 -1.22 -8.11
C THR A 44 6.16 -2.37 -9.09
N LEU A 45 6.23 -3.59 -8.54
CA LEU A 45 6.05 -4.83 -9.26
C LEU A 45 4.76 -4.80 -10.09
N GLN A 46 4.90 -4.96 -11.41
CA GLN A 46 3.74 -5.09 -12.26
C GLN A 46 3.02 -6.40 -11.95
N GLN A 47 1.72 -6.31 -11.65
CA GLN A 47 0.92 -7.48 -11.34
C GLN A 47 0.76 -8.37 -12.58
N PRO A 48 1.02 -9.69 -12.48
CA PRO A 48 0.93 -10.60 -13.62
C PRO A 48 -0.52 -10.93 -14.03
N ASP A 49 -1.50 -10.51 -13.25
CA ASP A 49 -2.93 -10.72 -13.46
C ASP A 49 -3.77 -9.69 -12.70
N ALA A 50 -5.09 -9.69 -12.91
CA ALA A 50 -6.02 -8.73 -12.32
C ALA A 50 -6.41 -9.02 -10.86
N VAL A 51 -5.86 -10.06 -10.22
CA VAL A 51 -6.33 -10.55 -8.91
C VAL A 51 -5.23 -10.62 -7.85
N SER A 52 -4.01 -10.19 -8.18
CA SER A 52 -2.83 -10.35 -7.31
C SER A 52 -2.37 -9.08 -6.60
N CYS A 53 -3.06 -7.95 -6.82
CA CYS A 53 -2.72 -6.66 -6.23
C CYS A 53 -2.56 -6.70 -4.70
N GLY A 54 -3.46 -7.37 -3.97
CA GLY A 54 -3.40 -7.42 -2.50
C GLY A 54 -2.14 -8.11 -1.97
N VAL A 55 -1.73 -9.20 -2.62
CA VAL A 55 -0.52 -9.97 -2.24
C VAL A 55 0.73 -9.15 -2.53
N LEU A 56 0.73 -8.43 -3.65
CA LEU A 56 1.85 -7.56 -4.03
C LEU A 56 2.00 -6.37 -3.09
N VAL A 57 0.90 -5.77 -2.62
CA VAL A 57 0.94 -4.71 -1.60
C VAL A 57 1.58 -5.24 -0.31
N VAL A 58 1.17 -6.42 0.16
CA VAL A 58 1.76 -7.04 1.36
C VAL A 58 3.25 -7.32 1.17
N ALA A 59 3.64 -7.87 0.01
CA ALA A 59 5.04 -8.12 -0.31
C ALA A 59 5.87 -6.82 -0.32
N GLN A 60 5.36 -5.75 -0.95
CA GLN A 60 6.02 -4.46 -1.00
C GLN A 60 6.21 -3.86 0.40
N VAL A 61 5.16 -3.86 1.23
CA VAL A 61 5.22 -3.36 2.61
C VAL A 61 6.23 -4.15 3.42
N ASN A 62 6.22 -5.49 3.32
CA ASN A 62 7.20 -6.31 4.03
C ASN A 62 8.63 -5.99 3.58
N SER A 63 8.86 -5.83 2.28
CA SER A 63 10.17 -5.44 1.73
C SER A 63 10.72 -4.17 2.38
N TYR A 64 9.88 -3.15 2.53
CA TYR A 64 10.25 -1.91 3.20
C TYR A 64 10.58 -2.12 4.68
N LEU A 65 9.79 -2.94 5.39
CA LEU A 65 10.00 -3.24 6.81
C LEU A 65 11.27 -4.06 7.07
N THR A 66 11.67 -4.91 6.12
CA THR A 66 12.84 -5.79 6.27
C THR A 66 14.09 -5.24 5.59
N GLU A 67 14.11 -3.98 5.18
CA GLU A 67 15.19 -3.33 4.42
C GLU A 67 15.57 -4.04 3.10
N GLY A 68 14.69 -4.89 2.59
CA GLY A 68 14.87 -5.62 1.34
C GLY A 68 14.47 -4.74 0.16
N MET A 69 15.28 -3.77 -0.22
CA MET A 69 14.94 -2.84 -1.33
C MET A 69 14.94 -3.48 -2.74
N GLN A 70 15.24 -4.77 -2.88
CA GLN A 70 15.47 -5.41 -4.19
C GLN A 70 14.19 -5.78 -4.96
N LEU A 71 13.00 -5.65 -4.38
CA LEU A 71 11.78 -6.05 -5.10
C LEU A 71 11.50 -5.19 -6.34
N GLN A 72 12.01 -3.95 -6.44
CA GLN A 72 11.68 -3.08 -7.58
C GLN A 72 12.28 -3.54 -8.92
N GLU A 73 13.32 -4.38 -8.90
CA GLU A 73 14.00 -4.84 -10.12
C GLU A 73 13.47 -6.18 -10.64
N TYR A 74 12.49 -6.80 -9.95
CA TYR A 74 12.03 -8.16 -10.26
C TYR A 74 10.75 -8.17 -11.09
N ASN A 75 10.67 -9.04 -12.11
CA ASN A 75 9.39 -9.32 -12.78
C ASN A 75 8.64 -10.40 -12.02
N VAL A 76 7.52 -10.07 -11.37
CA VAL A 76 6.72 -11.06 -10.65
C VAL A 76 6.00 -11.98 -11.62
N LEU A 77 6.30 -13.28 -11.54
CA LEU A 77 5.58 -14.31 -12.27
C LEU A 77 4.43 -14.85 -11.42
N LYS A 78 3.45 -15.49 -12.08
CA LYS A 78 2.31 -16.14 -11.39
C LYS A 78 2.74 -17.15 -10.34
N LYS A 79 3.86 -17.87 -10.56
CA LYS A 79 4.41 -18.82 -9.58
C LYS A 79 4.87 -18.10 -8.30
N ASP A 80 5.43 -16.91 -8.44
CA ASP A 80 5.94 -16.14 -7.31
C ASP A 80 4.77 -15.62 -6.49
N VAL A 81 3.69 -15.15 -7.15
CA VAL A 81 2.43 -14.82 -6.48
C VAL A 81 1.87 -16.01 -5.69
N SER A 82 1.87 -17.23 -6.25
CA SER A 82 1.38 -18.41 -5.52
C SER A 82 2.19 -18.69 -4.26
N VAL A 83 3.51 -18.58 -4.34
CA VAL A 83 4.40 -18.70 -3.16
C VAL A 83 4.14 -17.57 -2.17
N MET A 84 3.99 -16.34 -2.65
CA MET A 84 3.70 -15.19 -1.80
C MET A 84 2.36 -15.34 -1.07
N ARG A 85 1.32 -15.83 -1.75
CA ARG A 85 0.00 -16.13 -1.15
C ARG A 85 0.13 -17.18 -0.06
N LEU A 86 0.84 -18.27 -0.33
CA LEU A 86 1.06 -19.33 0.65
C LEU A 86 1.79 -18.79 1.89
N ASN A 87 2.85 -18.03 1.69
CA ASN A 87 3.62 -17.39 2.76
C ASN A 87 2.77 -16.47 3.65
N VAL A 88 1.86 -15.70 3.06
CA VAL A 88 0.91 -14.87 3.80
C VAL A 88 -0.07 -15.72 4.62
N LEU A 89 -0.60 -16.80 4.04
CA LEU A 89 -1.54 -17.71 4.72
C LEU A 89 -0.88 -18.49 5.86
N ASP A 90 0.38 -18.88 5.69
CA ASP A 90 1.15 -19.64 6.67
C ASP A 90 1.84 -18.74 7.71
N GLY A 91 1.60 -17.42 7.67
CA GLY A 91 2.19 -16.44 8.59
C GLY A 91 3.70 -16.23 8.39
N SER A 92 4.29 -16.84 7.38
CA SER A 92 5.70 -16.73 7.02
C SER A 92 5.89 -15.55 6.06
N VAL A 93 5.76 -14.31 6.54
CA VAL A 93 5.86 -13.09 5.70
C VAL A 93 7.30 -12.80 5.23
N SER A 94 8.24 -13.74 5.44
CA SER A 94 9.61 -13.61 4.96
C SER A 94 9.67 -13.85 3.44
N PHE A 95 9.70 -12.77 2.67
CA PHE A 95 9.98 -12.80 1.24
C PHE A 95 11.50 -12.80 0.97
N THR A 96 12.27 -13.61 1.68
CA THR A 96 13.69 -13.86 1.35
C THR A 96 13.79 -14.99 0.33
N GLY A 97 13.23 -14.75 -0.85
CA GLY A 97 13.41 -15.62 -2.01
C GLY A 97 14.37 -14.96 -2.98
N ALA A 98 15.65 -15.32 -2.93
CA ALA A 98 16.49 -15.28 -4.13
C ALA A 98 15.84 -16.24 -5.14
N PHE A 99 14.93 -15.74 -5.97
CA PHE A 99 14.30 -16.53 -7.01
C PHE A 99 15.40 -16.93 -8.00
N HIS A 100 15.70 -18.23 -8.02
CA HIS A 100 16.73 -18.81 -8.88
C HIS A 100 16.56 -18.33 -10.33
N ILE A 101 17.59 -17.66 -10.84
CA ILE A 101 17.80 -17.37 -12.24
C ILE A 101 18.13 -18.72 -12.90
N GLY A 102 17.10 -19.43 -13.35
CA GLY A 102 17.27 -20.50 -14.31
C GLY A 102 17.50 -19.86 -15.67
N VAL A 103 18.74 -19.92 -16.14
CA VAL A 103 19.14 -19.65 -17.53
C VAL A 103 18.38 -20.57 -18.48
#